data_AF-A0A852LH06-F1
#
_entry.id   AF-A0A852LH06-F1
#
_cell.length_a   1.000
_cell.length_b   1.000
_cell.length_c   1.000
_cell.angle_alpha   90.00
_cell.angle_beta   90.00
_cell.angle_gamma   90.00
#
_symmetry.space_group_name_H-M   'P 1'
#
loop_
_entity.id
_entity.type
_entity.pdbx_description
1 polymer ?
#
loop_
_entity_poly.entity_id
_entity_poly.type
_entity_poly.pdbx_seq_one_letter_code
_entity_poly.pdbx_strand_id
1 'polypeptide(L)' 'QWEELSGLDEELQSSVRTFEVCSARGPPGPPQNSWLRSRWVPRRGAAHVYAELRFTLVACDSLPRPRPQPK' A
#
# COMPACT_ATOMS: atom_id res chain seq x y z
N GLN A 1 7.36 -4.73 -3.87
CA GLN A 1 7.13 -3.51 -4.69
C GLN A 1 5.66 -3.15 -4.59
N TRP A 2 5.30 -1.88 -4.83
CA TRP A 2 3.91 -1.45 -4.91
C TRP A 2 3.22 -1.96 -6.18
N GLU A 3 1.98 -2.41 -6.04
CA GLU A 3 1.13 -2.91 -7.13
C GLU A 3 -0.14 -2.05 -7.23
N GLU A 4 -0.54 -1.68 -8.45
CA GLU A 4 -1.77 -0.93 -8.72
C GLU A 4 -2.94 -1.91 -8.88
N LEU A 5 -4.03 -1.66 -8.15
CA LEU A 5 -5.20 -2.53 -8.09
C LEU A 5 -6.50 -1.71 -8.15
N SER A 6 -7.57 -2.32 -8.65
CA SER A 6 -8.91 -1.74 -8.59
C SER A 6 -9.57 -2.05 -7.24
N GLY A 7 -9.74 -1.03 -6.41
CA GLY A 7 -10.54 -1.08 -5.18
C GLY A 7 -11.99 -0.66 -5.42
N LEU A 8 -12.81 -0.81 -4.39
CA LEU A 8 -14.18 -0.31 -4.34
C LEU A 8 -14.25 0.82 -3.32
N ASP A 9 -14.78 1.97 -3.72
CA ASP A 9 -15.21 3.00 -2.79
C ASP A 9 -16.59 2.61 -2.26
N GLU A 10 -16.66 2.29 -0.96
CA GLU A 10 -17.89 1.84 -0.30
C GLU A 10 -18.95 2.95 -0.20
N GLU A 11 -18.52 4.22 -0.16
CA GLU A 11 -19.41 5.38 -0.04
C GLU A 11 -20.01 5.73 -1.41
N LEU A 12 -19.18 5.72 -2.45
CA LEU A 12 -19.59 6.09 -3.81
C LEU A 12 -20.01 4.88 -4.67
N GLN A 13 -19.92 3.65 -4.13
CA GLN A 13 -20.17 2.38 -4.83
C GLN A 13 -19.47 2.29 -6.21
N SER A 14 -18.27 2.86 -6.31
CA SER A 14 -17.54 3.00 -7.58
C SER A 14 -16.13 2.45 -7.48
N SER A 15 -15.56 2.02 -8.61
CA SER A 15 -14.19 1.50 -8.63
C SER A 15 -13.18 2.64 -8.53
N VAL A 16 -12.18 2.47 -7.67
CA VAL A 16 -11.08 3.41 -7.49
C VAL A 16 -9.73 2.73 -7.70
N ARG A 17 -8.71 3.49 -8.07
CA ARG A 17 -7.34 2.99 -8.15
C ARG A 17 -6.71 2.99 -6.76
N THR A 18 -6.18 1.86 -6.36
CA THR A 18 -5.50 1.63 -5.07
C THR A 18 -4.10 1.11 -5.30
N PHE A 19 -3.25 1.23 -4.28
CA PHE A 19 -1.88 0.71 -4.31
C PHE A 19 -1.62 -0.13 -3.07
N GLU A 20 -1.10 -1.33 -3.27
CA GLU A 20 -0.82 -2.27 -2.18
C GLU A 20 0.64 -2.75 -2.21
N VAL A 21 1.16 -3.08 -1.03
CA VAL A 21 2.45 -3.75 -0.86
C VAL A 21 2.37 -4.71 0.32
N CYS A 22 2.76 -5.97 0.10
CA CYS A 22 2.84 -6.97 1.18
C CYS A 22 4.00 -7.94 0.96
N SER A 23 5.09 -7.75 1.71
CA SER A 23 6.29 -8.59 1.61
C SER A 23 6.18 -9.92 2.36
N ALA A 24 5.36 -9.94 3.41
CA ALA A 24 5.26 -11.04 4.36
C ALA A 24 4.54 -12.28 3.81
N ARG A 25 3.87 -12.17 2.67
CA ARG A 25 3.32 -13.33 1.94
C ARG A 25 4.39 -14.11 1.17
N GLY A 26 5.59 -13.53 0.98
CA GLY A 26 6.72 -14.17 0.31
C GLY A 26 7.67 -14.90 1.26
N PRO A 27 8.66 -15.65 0.73
CA PRO A 27 9.73 -16.22 1.54
C PRO A 27 10.53 -15.12 2.28
N PRO A 28 11.11 -15.43 3.45
CA PRO A 28 11.94 -14.47 4.19
C PRO A 28 13.07 -13.97 3.29
N GLY A 29 13.15 -12.64 3.16
CA GLY A 29 14.08 -11.95 2.29
C GLY A 29 14.73 -10.76 2.99
N PRO A 30 15.60 -10.02 2.29
CA PRO A 30 16.23 -8.82 2.82
C PRO A 30 15.17 -7.74 3.16
N PRO A 31 15.53 -6.74 3.99
CA PRO A 31 14.66 -5.62 4.31
C PRO A 31 14.11 -4.96 3.04
N GLN A 32 12.79 -4.79 2.95
CA GLN A 32 12.17 -4.14 1.79
C GLN A 32 12.26 -2.61 1.88
N ASN A 33 12.49 -1.99 0.73
CA ASN A 33 12.48 -0.54 0.53
C ASN A 33 11.61 -0.19 -0.70
N SER A 34 10.29 -0.14 -0.51
CA SER A 34 9.33 0.10 -1.60
C SER A 34 8.83 1.55 -1.59
N TRP A 35 9.28 2.37 -2.53
CA TRP A 35 8.81 3.76 -2.70
C TRP A 35 7.66 3.84 -3.71
N LEU A 36 6.65 4.68 -3.40
CA LEU A 36 5.58 5.06 -4.32
C LEU A 36 5.57 6.57 -4.45
N ARG A 37 5.44 7.08 -5.68
CA ARG A 37 5.44 8.52 -5.97
C ARG A 37 4.24 8.87 -6.84
N SER A 38 3.51 9.91 -6.46
CA SER A 38 2.43 10.45 -7.29
C SER A 38 2.99 11.05 -8.59
N ARG A 39 2.08 11.38 -9.51
CA ARG A 39 2.39 12.32 -10.57
C ARG A 39 2.59 13.73 -9.99
N TRP A 40 3.19 14.60 -10.78
CA TRP A 40 3.30 16.01 -10.43
C TRP A 40 1.91 16.66 -10.32
N VAL A 41 1.68 17.38 -9.23
CA VAL A 41 0.44 18.13 -8.98
C VAL A 41 0.78 19.62 -8.88
N PRO A 42 0.32 20.47 -9.81
CA PRO A 42 0.56 21.90 -9.74
C PRO A 42 -0.09 22.51 -8.50
N ARG A 43 0.70 23.15 -7.62
CA ARG A 43 0.18 23.85 -6.42
C ARG A 43 -0.69 25.08 -6.75
N ARG A 44 -0.60 25.59 -7.98
CA ARG A 44 -1.24 26.84 -8.43
C ARG A 44 -0.97 27.98 -7.44
N GLY A 45 -2.01 28.66 -6.95
CA GLY A 45 -1.91 29.76 -5.97
C GLY A 45 -1.96 29.31 -4.50
N ALA A 46 -1.97 28.01 -4.21
CA ALA A 46 -2.10 27.54 -2.84
C ALA A 46 -0.86 27.91 -2.00
N ALA A 47 -1.12 28.47 -0.81
CA ALA A 47 -0.11 28.74 0.22
C ALA A 47 0.20 27.49 1.08
N HIS A 48 -0.81 26.63 1.29
CA HIS A 48 -0.70 25.37 2.00
C HIS A 48 -1.41 24.26 1.23
N VAL A 49 -0.89 23.03 1.31
CA VAL A 49 -1.47 21.84 0.69
C VAL A 49 -1.62 20.79 1.78
N TYR A 50 -2.80 20.18 1.86
CA TYR A 50 -3.09 19.08 2.78
C TYR A 50 -3.22 17.78 1.99
N ALA A 51 -2.76 16.67 2.57
CA ALA A 51 -2.89 15.34 2.00
C ALA A 51 -3.65 14.46 2.98
N GLU A 52 -4.80 13.95 2.56
CA GLU A 52 -5.54 12.92 3.28
C GLU A 52 -5.15 11.55 2.69
N LEU A 53 -4.81 10.61 3.57
CA LEU A 53 -4.49 9.24 3.19
C LEU A 53 -5.48 8.30 3.86
N ARG A 54 -6.21 7.54 3.05
CA ARG A 54 -7.06 6.43 3.50
C ARG A 54 -6.34 5.14 3.16
N PHE A 55 -6.09 4.30 4.17
CA PHE A 55 -5.35 3.06 4.01
C PHE A 55 -5.87 1.99 4.96
N THR A 56 -5.62 0.74 4.60
CA THR A 56 -5.80 -0.42 5.47
C THR A 56 -4.43 -1.00 5.81
N LEU A 57 -4.31 -1.58 7.00
CA LEU A 57 -3.08 -2.23 7.43
C LEU A 57 -3.41 -3.61 7.98
N VAL A 58 -2.67 -4.61 7.50
CA VAL A 58 -2.83 -6.00 7.95
C VAL A 58 -1.93 -6.22 9.16
N ALA A 59 -2.51 -6.69 10.26
CA ALA A 59 -1.78 -6.98 11.48
C ALA A 59 -0.79 -8.13 11.26
N CYS A 60 0.45 -8.00 11.76
CA CYS A 60 1.51 -8.98 11.47
C CYS A 60 1.21 -10.39 12.01
N ASP A 61 0.46 -10.48 13.09
CA ASP A 61 0.03 -11.73 13.71
C ASP A 61 -1.04 -12.49 12.91
N SER A 62 -1.83 -11.76 12.11
CA SER A 62 -2.81 -12.34 11.18
C SER A 62 -2.17 -12.93 9.91
N LEU A 63 -0.89 -12.66 9.67
CA LEU A 63 -0.17 -13.18 8.51
C LEU A 63 0.29 -14.62 8.77
N PRO A 64 0.21 -15.51 7.76
CA PRO A 64 0.70 -16.87 7.90
C PRO A 64 2.20 -16.84 8.18
N ARG A 65 2.62 -17.47 9.29
CA ARG A 65 4.04 -17.57 9.61
C ARG A 65 4.73 -18.46 8.58
N PRO A 66 5.92 -18.08 8.09
CA PRO A 66 6.72 -18.99 7.28
C PRO A 66 6.91 -20.30 8.04
N ARG A 67 6.67 -21.44 7.39
CA ARG A 67 6.99 -22.73 8.01
C ARG A 67 8.49 -22.73 8.31
N PRO A 68 8.93 -23.16 9.51
CA PRO A 68 10.35 -23.33 9.75
C PRO A 68 10.89 -24.32 8.71
N GLN A 69 11.88 -23.91 7.92
CA GLN A 69 12.62 -24.86 7.09
C GLN A 69 13.34 -25.82 8.04
N PRO A 70 13.21 -27.16 7.85
CA PRO A 70 14.06 -28.09 8.56
C PRO A 70 15.51 -27.78 8.19
N LYS A 71 16.37 -27.64 9.21
CA LYS A 71 17.82 -27.55 9.03
C LYS A 71 18.36 -28.82 8.39
#